data_AF-A0A7C6N9A7-F1
#
_entry.id   AF-A0A7C6N9A7-F1
#
_cell.length_a   1.000
_cell.length_b   1.000
_cell.length_c   1.000
_cell.angle_alpha   90.00
_cell.angle_beta   90.00
_cell.angle_gamma   90.00
#
_symmetry.space_group_name_H-M   'P 1'
#
loop_
_entity.id
_entity.type
_entity.pdbx_description
1 polymer ?
#
loop_
_entity_poly.entity_id
_entity_poly.type
_entity_poly.pdbx_seq_one_letter_code
_entity_poly.pdbx_strand_id
1 'polypeptide(L)'
;MRKIINPMTGEVIPRERIYTVYDTVICYGLEQEEIECVKQIVEKHKLKIYDTDCVTDLIALPWLVAIVNPEEIGSEELEGLLGILDEFDGDFCVIFSSTPNVSIPGNVKKHMTVLGDILTNRTALEDKIVQLKEKARKEKRRSRRKNPGCCGS
;
A
#
# COMPACT_ATOMS: atom_id res chain seq x y z
N MET A 1 20.77 -9.80 8.20
CA MET A 1 19.75 -9.47 7.17
C MET A 1 20.52 -9.33 5.85
N ARG A 2 20.15 -10.06 4.79
CA ARG A 2 20.90 -10.09 3.53
C ARG A 2 20.84 -8.72 2.82
N LYS A 3 21.95 -8.28 2.23
CA LYS A 3 21.99 -7.07 1.37
C LYS A 3 21.28 -7.40 0.07
N ILE A 4 20.43 -6.49 -0.42
CA ILE A 4 19.83 -6.63 -1.76
C ILE A 4 20.79 -5.94 -2.75
N ILE A 5 21.19 -6.67 -3.78
CA ILE A 5 22.11 -6.20 -4.81
C ILE A 5 21.30 -6.00 -6.09
N ASN A 6 21.46 -4.84 -6.73
CA ASN A 6 20.87 -4.60 -8.03
C ASN A 6 21.54 -5.55 -9.04
N PRO A 7 20.78 -6.44 -9.70
CA PRO A 7 21.37 -7.43 -10.61
C PRO A 7 21.98 -6.80 -11.87
N MET A 8 21.56 -5.57 -12.23
CA MET A 8 22.04 -4.86 -13.42
C MET A 8 23.30 -4.03 -13.13
N THR A 9 23.42 -3.48 -11.92
CA THR A 9 24.55 -2.57 -11.58
C THR A 9 25.56 -3.18 -10.61
N GLY A 10 25.22 -4.27 -9.92
CA GLY A 10 26.05 -4.86 -8.86
C GLY A 10 26.09 -4.04 -7.57
N GLU A 11 25.39 -2.91 -7.50
CA GLU A 11 25.38 -2.03 -6.34
C GLU A 11 24.39 -2.50 -5.26
N VAL A 12 24.70 -2.19 -4.00
CA VAL A 12 23.77 -2.45 -2.89
C VAL A 12 22.63 -1.45 -2.97
N ILE A 13 21.40 -1.95 -3.05
CA ILE A 13 20.20 -1.12 -3.03
C ILE A 13 20.02 -0.56 -1.61
N PRO A 14 20.02 0.78 -1.42
CA PRO A 14 19.78 1.38 -0.13
C PRO A 14 18.41 0.98 0.42
N ARG A 15 18.30 0.78 1.73
CA ARG A 15 17.07 0.25 2.34
C ARG A 15 15.86 1.16 2.13
N GLU A 16 16.10 2.45 2.16
CA GLU A 16 15.15 3.50 1.89
C GLU A 16 14.49 3.32 0.51
N ARG A 17 15.22 2.79 -0.49
CA ARG A 17 14.73 2.56 -1.85
C ARG A 17 14.04 1.20 -2.07
N ILE A 18 13.92 0.38 -1.02
CA ILE A 18 13.23 -0.91 -1.12
C ILE A 18 11.79 -0.74 -0.66
N TYR A 19 10.83 -0.87 -1.56
CA TYR A 19 9.40 -0.91 -1.24
C TYR A 19 9.01 -2.28 -0.70
N THR A 20 8.11 -2.32 0.28
CA THR A 20 7.61 -3.58 0.84
C THR A 20 6.16 -3.48 1.28
N VAL A 21 5.47 -4.63 1.26
CA VAL A 21 4.08 -4.81 1.75
C VAL A 21 3.91 -4.54 3.26
N TYR A 22 4.98 -4.21 3.99
CA TYR A 22 4.94 -4.03 5.44
C TYR A 22 5.10 -2.58 5.89
N ASP A 23 5.57 -1.69 5.01
CA ASP A 23 5.96 -0.33 5.38
C ASP A 23 5.70 0.73 4.32
N THR A 24 5.17 0.36 3.14
CA THR A 24 5.00 1.30 2.03
C THR A 24 3.53 1.69 1.86
N VAL A 25 3.25 2.99 1.86
CA VAL A 25 1.98 3.60 1.48
C VAL A 25 2.16 4.15 0.07
N ILE A 26 1.29 3.76 -0.86
CA ILE A 26 1.28 4.31 -2.22
C ILE A 26 0.10 5.27 -2.38
N CYS A 27 0.32 6.41 -3.00
CA CYS A 27 -0.69 7.41 -3.32
C CYS A 27 -0.82 7.52 -4.84
N TYR A 28 -2.04 7.63 -5.34
CA TYR A 28 -2.32 7.84 -6.77
C TYR A 28 -3.47 8.82 -6.96
N GLY A 29 -3.26 9.79 -7.86
CA GLY A 29 -4.29 10.76 -8.27
C GLY A 29 -4.74 11.73 -7.16
N LEU A 30 -3.96 11.84 -6.08
CA LEU A 30 -4.28 12.75 -4.98
C LEU A 30 -3.80 14.16 -5.27
N GLU A 31 -4.51 15.16 -4.74
CA GLU A 31 -4.05 16.54 -4.80
C GLU A 31 -2.87 16.78 -3.85
N GLN A 32 -2.10 17.84 -4.10
CA GLN A 32 -0.89 18.14 -3.31
C GLN A 32 -1.18 18.31 -1.80
N GLU A 33 -2.33 18.90 -1.45
CA GLU A 33 -2.75 19.07 -0.05
C GLU A 33 -3.07 17.73 0.61
N GLU A 34 -3.72 16.82 -0.12
CA GLU A 34 -4.01 15.47 0.34
C GLU A 34 -2.73 14.66 0.53
N ILE A 35 -1.79 14.74 -0.42
CA ILE A 35 -0.48 14.07 -0.35
C ILE A 35 0.27 14.55 0.89
N GLU A 36 0.32 15.85 1.15
CA GLU A 36 1.00 16.39 2.32
C GLU A 36 0.32 15.94 3.63
N CYS A 37 -1.01 15.88 3.66
CA CYS A 37 -1.77 15.31 4.78
C CYS A 37 -1.40 13.85 5.05
N VAL A 38 -1.40 13.01 4.01
CA VAL A 38 -1.00 11.60 4.08
C VAL A 38 0.45 11.49 4.56
N LYS A 39 1.35 12.28 3.98
CA LYS A 39 2.78 12.27 4.30
C LYS A 39 3.03 12.54 5.78
N GLN A 40 2.36 13.52 6.37
CA GLN A 40 2.45 13.79 7.81
C GLN A 40 2.06 12.57 8.66
N ILE A 41 1.01 11.85 8.28
CA ILE A 41 0.56 10.63 8.96
C ILE A 41 1.61 9.52 8.80
N VAL A 42 2.06 9.27 7.57
CA VAL A 42 2.99 8.21 7.21
C VAL A 42 4.34 8.40 7.92
N GLU A 43 4.88 9.61 7.91
CA GLU A 43 6.16 9.95 8.57
C GLU A 43 6.06 9.82 10.09
N LYS A 44 4.99 10.32 10.71
CA LYS A 44 4.69 10.13 12.15
C LYS A 44 4.74 8.65 12.54
N HIS A 45 4.30 7.78 11.64
CA HIS A 45 4.29 6.33 11.82
C HIS A 45 5.52 5.59 11.28
N LYS A 46 6.57 6.29 10.83
CA LYS A 46 7.79 5.67 10.29
C LYS A 46 7.52 4.69 9.14
N LEU A 47 6.51 5.00 8.33
CA LEU A 47 6.21 4.33 7.09
C LEU A 47 6.87 5.10 5.93
N LYS A 48 6.85 4.52 4.74
CA LYS A 48 7.31 5.16 3.50
C LYS A 48 6.10 5.58 2.69
N ILE A 49 6.18 6.74 2.06
CA ILE A 49 5.20 7.18 1.07
C ILE A 49 5.84 7.06 -0.32
N TYR A 50 5.04 6.65 -1.30
CA TYR A 50 5.36 6.71 -2.70
C TYR A 50 4.18 7.36 -3.41
N ASP A 51 4.40 8.55 -3.94
CA ASP A 51 3.42 9.28 -4.72
C ASP A 51 3.69 9.03 -6.20
N THR A 52 2.66 8.67 -6.97
CA THR A 52 2.79 8.29 -8.37
C THR A 52 1.60 8.76 -9.19
N ASP A 53 1.90 9.15 -10.43
CA ASP A 53 0.95 9.45 -11.49
C ASP A 53 0.79 8.26 -12.45
N CYS A 54 1.46 7.14 -12.19
CA CYS A 54 1.48 5.97 -13.05
C CYS A 54 0.66 4.83 -12.44
N VAL A 55 -0.51 4.55 -13.02
CA VAL A 55 -1.42 3.51 -12.50
C VAL A 55 -0.78 2.13 -12.42
N THR A 56 0.17 1.82 -13.31
CA THR A 56 0.87 0.53 -13.30
C THR A 56 1.73 0.34 -12.05
N ASP A 57 2.11 1.41 -11.36
CA ASP A 57 2.84 1.32 -10.09
C ASP A 57 1.97 0.75 -8.97
N LEU A 58 0.65 0.96 -9.01
CA LEU A 58 -0.30 0.33 -8.08
C LEU A 58 -0.28 -1.20 -8.19
N ILE A 59 0.14 -1.72 -9.33
CA ILE A 59 0.22 -3.16 -9.62
C ILE A 59 1.65 -3.67 -9.38
N ALA A 60 2.64 -2.92 -9.84
CA ALA A 60 4.03 -3.36 -9.88
C ALA A 60 4.75 -3.24 -8.53
N LEU A 61 4.35 -2.27 -7.69
CA LEU A 61 5.04 -2.01 -6.44
C LEU A 61 4.38 -2.75 -5.26
N PRO A 62 5.17 -3.34 -4.36
CA PRO A 62 4.62 -3.90 -3.13
C PRO A 62 4.31 -2.78 -2.12
N TRP A 63 3.05 -2.68 -1.73
CA TRP A 63 2.57 -1.71 -0.75
C TRP A 63 1.74 -2.36 0.36
N LEU A 64 1.73 -1.73 1.53
CA LEU A 64 0.90 -2.06 2.69
C LEU A 64 -0.53 -1.54 2.49
N VAL A 65 -0.63 -0.31 1.98
CA VAL A 65 -1.91 0.35 1.71
C VAL A 65 -1.75 1.27 0.51
N ALA A 66 -2.76 1.27 -0.36
CA ALA A 66 -2.88 2.22 -1.46
C ALA A 66 -3.96 3.26 -1.10
N ILE A 67 -3.69 4.53 -1.34
CA ILE A 67 -4.63 5.62 -1.19
C ILE A 67 -4.84 6.22 -2.58
N VAL A 68 -6.05 6.12 -3.09
CA VAL A 68 -6.33 6.33 -4.51
C VAL A 68 -7.48 7.30 -4.65
N ASN A 69 -7.32 8.31 -5.48
CA ASN A 69 -8.46 9.05 -6.02
C ASN A 69 -9.06 8.24 -7.18
N PRO A 70 -10.27 7.68 -7.01
CA PRO A 70 -10.85 6.85 -8.05
C PRO A 70 -11.40 7.66 -9.24
N GLU A 71 -11.37 8.99 -9.20
CA GLU A 71 -11.75 9.84 -10.34
C GLU A 71 -10.60 9.99 -11.35
N GLU A 72 -9.36 9.80 -10.91
CA GLU A 72 -8.15 9.89 -11.72
C GLU A 72 -7.71 8.54 -12.32
N ILE A 73 -8.47 7.47 -12.07
CA ILE A 73 -8.21 6.14 -12.63
C ILE A 73 -9.21 5.83 -13.74
N GLY A 74 -8.72 5.37 -14.89
CA GLY A 74 -9.57 4.91 -15.97
C GLY A 74 -10.39 3.67 -15.56
N SER A 75 -11.57 3.49 -16.14
CA SER A 75 -12.45 2.36 -15.81
C SER A 75 -11.78 1.00 -16.05
N GLU A 76 -11.04 0.86 -17.15
CA GLU A 76 -10.30 -0.38 -17.48
C GLU A 76 -9.18 -0.66 -16.46
N GLU A 77 -8.48 0.38 -16.03
CA GLU A 77 -7.38 0.27 -15.08
C GLU A 77 -7.89 -0.07 -13.67
N LEU A 78 -9.02 0.53 -13.29
CA LEU A 78 -9.71 0.22 -12.05
C LEU A 78 -10.23 -1.22 -12.05
N GLU A 79 -10.81 -1.70 -13.15
CA GLU A 79 -11.18 -3.11 -13.30
C GLU A 79 -9.97 -4.04 -13.17
N GLY A 80 -8.83 -3.67 -13.78
CA GLY A 80 -7.56 -4.39 -13.62
C GLY A 80 -7.09 -4.45 -12.17
N LEU A 81 -7.13 -3.32 -11.45
CA LEU A 81 -6.81 -3.26 -10.02
C LEU A 81 -7.73 -4.16 -9.19
N LEU A 82 -9.04 -4.13 -9.47
CA LEU A 82 -10.02 -4.99 -8.79
C LEU A 82 -9.76 -6.47 -9.06
N GLY A 83 -9.40 -6.84 -10.30
CA GLY A 83 -9.02 -8.21 -10.65
C GLY A 83 -7.83 -8.72 -9.83
N ILE A 84 -6.80 -7.88 -9.69
CA ILE A 84 -5.62 -8.22 -8.88
C ILE A 84 -5.98 -8.40 -7.40
N LEU A 85 -6.85 -7.54 -6.86
CA LEU A 85 -7.31 -7.66 -5.48
C LEU A 85 -8.14 -8.92 -5.23
N ASP A 86 -8.79 -9.47 -6.24
CA ASP A 86 -9.53 -10.73 -6.12
C ASP A 86 -8.60 -11.95 -6.07
N GLU A 87 -7.54 -11.92 -6.87
CA GLU A 87 -6.52 -12.99 -6.89
C GLU A 87 -5.62 -12.97 -5.65
N PHE A 88 -5.54 -11.83 -4.95
CA PHE A 88 -4.69 -11.67 -3.78
C PHE A 88 -5.35 -12.16 -2.48
N ASP A 89 -4.84 -13.25 -1.93
CA ASP A 89 -5.19 -13.74 -0.58
C ASP A 89 -4.52 -12.94 0.56
N GLY A 90 -3.93 -11.78 0.26
CA GLY A 90 -3.16 -10.95 1.19
C GLY A 90 -3.97 -9.84 1.85
N ASP A 91 -3.42 -9.28 2.92
CA ASP A 91 -4.03 -8.18 3.68
C ASP A 91 -3.85 -6.79 3.01
N PHE A 92 -3.88 -6.74 1.68
CA PHE A 92 -3.83 -5.49 0.94
C PHE A 92 -5.10 -4.68 1.22
N CYS A 93 -4.93 -3.36 1.37
CA CYS A 93 -6.02 -2.43 1.54
C CYS A 93 -5.90 -1.27 0.56
N VAL A 94 -6.95 -1.03 -0.23
CA VAL A 94 -7.11 0.19 -1.02
C VAL A 94 -8.08 1.11 -0.29
N ILE A 95 -7.66 2.35 -0.06
CA ILE A 95 -8.45 3.42 0.51
C ILE A 95 -8.79 4.40 -0.61
N PHE A 96 -10.07 4.60 -0.88
CA PHE A 96 -10.50 5.60 -1.86
C PHE A 96 -10.82 6.94 -1.20
N SER A 97 -10.33 8.04 -1.79
CA SER A 97 -10.65 9.42 -1.38
C SER A 97 -12.05 9.87 -1.83
N SER A 98 -12.69 9.16 -2.76
CA SER A 98 -14.09 9.36 -3.11
C SER A 98 -14.77 8.02 -3.41
N THR A 99 -16.06 8.04 -3.77
CA THR A 99 -16.74 6.80 -4.16
C THR A 99 -16.39 6.49 -5.61
N PRO A 100 -15.82 5.31 -5.92
CA PRO A 100 -15.49 4.97 -7.30
C PRO A 100 -16.74 4.87 -8.17
N ASN A 101 -16.65 5.32 -9.42
CA ASN A 101 -17.74 5.30 -10.39
C ASN A 101 -17.99 3.93 -11.03
N VAL A 102 -17.52 2.86 -10.40
CA VAL A 102 -17.71 1.48 -10.85
C VAL A 102 -18.30 0.62 -9.73
N SER A 103 -19.03 -0.42 -10.11
CA SER A 103 -19.54 -1.39 -9.14
C SER A 103 -18.40 -2.23 -8.60
N ILE A 104 -18.12 -2.12 -7.30
CA ILE A 104 -17.10 -2.94 -6.64
C ILE A 104 -17.65 -4.36 -6.40
N PRO A 105 -16.99 -5.41 -6.92
CA PRO A 105 -17.36 -6.81 -6.68
C PRO A 105 -17.34 -7.16 -5.17
N GLY A 106 -18.30 -7.97 -4.71
CA GLY A 106 -18.48 -8.26 -3.28
C GLY A 106 -17.29 -8.99 -2.63
N ASN A 107 -16.62 -9.85 -3.39
CA ASN A 107 -15.40 -10.59 -3.05
C ASN A 107 -14.21 -9.67 -2.71
N VAL A 108 -14.07 -8.54 -3.40
CA VAL A 108 -12.94 -7.62 -3.21
C VAL A 108 -13.22 -6.51 -2.19
N LYS A 109 -14.48 -6.24 -1.83
CA LYS A 109 -14.86 -5.21 -0.84
C LYS A 109 -14.11 -5.34 0.49
N LYS A 110 -13.73 -6.55 0.90
CA LYS A 110 -12.96 -6.80 2.13
C LYS A 110 -11.56 -6.15 2.11
N HIS A 111 -11.01 -5.89 0.92
CA HIS A 111 -9.72 -5.23 0.70
C HIS A 111 -9.87 -3.72 0.52
N MET A 112 -11.06 -3.15 0.65
CA MET A 112 -11.32 -1.78 0.25
C MET A 112 -11.97 -0.99 1.36
N THR A 113 -11.70 0.32 1.39
CA THR A 113 -12.35 1.26 2.30
C THR A 113 -12.58 2.55 1.54
N VAL A 114 -13.82 3.01 1.48
CA VAL A 114 -14.13 4.35 0.97
C VAL A 114 -14.13 5.27 2.17
N LEU A 115 -13.17 6.21 2.21
CA LEU A 115 -13.07 7.17 3.30
C LEU A 115 -13.81 8.47 2.97
N GLY A 116 -13.93 8.78 1.67
CA GLY A 116 -14.28 10.13 1.23
C GLY A 116 -13.09 11.08 1.42
N ASP A 117 -13.39 12.39 1.42
CA ASP A 117 -12.39 13.46 1.51
C ASP A 117 -11.34 13.18 2.60
N ILE A 118 -10.09 13.05 2.17
CA ILE A 118 -8.93 12.70 3.02
C ILE A 118 -8.66 13.77 4.06
N LEU A 119 -8.81 15.05 3.70
CA LEU A 119 -8.52 16.18 4.58
C LEU A 119 -9.52 16.22 5.72
N THR A 120 -10.80 16.01 5.42
CA THR A 120 -11.87 15.98 6.42
C THR A 120 -11.80 14.73 7.29
N ASN A 121 -11.38 13.59 6.74
CA ASN A 121 -11.36 12.29 7.44
C ASN A 121 -9.97 11.88 7.95
N ARG A 122 -9.08 12.85 8.18
CA ARG A 122 -7.69 12.62 8.59
C ARG A 122 -7.52 11.62 9.73
N THR A 123 -8.32 11.73 10.80
CA THR A 123 -8.23 10.83 11.96
C THR A 123 -8.59 9.40 11.59
N ALA A 124 -9.64 9.22 10.80
CA ALA A 124 -10.06 7.90 10.33
C ALA A 124 -9.01 7.27 9.41
N LEU A 125 -8.37 8.08 8.55
CA LEU A 125 -7.25 7.64 7.74
C LEU A 125 -6.07 7.17 8.62
N GLU A 126 -5.68 7.98 9.61
CA GLU A 126 -4.59 7.63 10.52
C GLU A 126 -4.88 6.32 11.27
N ASP A 127 -6.07 6.16 11.83
CA ASP A 127 -6.48 4.95 12.53
C ASP A 127 -6.40 3.72 11.63
N LYS A 128 -6.85 3.85 10.37
CA LYS A 128 -6.79 2.75 9.40
C LYS A 128 -5.35 2.35 9.06
N ILE A 129 -4.48 3.33 8.80
CA ILE A 129 -3.05 3.09 8.51
C ILE A 129 -2.38 2.40 9.70
N VAL A 130 -2.67 2.83 10.93
CA VAL A 130 -2.13 2.22 12.15
C VAL A 130 -2.59 0.78 12.30
N GLN A 131 -3.88 0.50 12.12
CA GLN A 131 -4.43 -0.86 12.19
C GLN A 131 -3.76 -1.80 11.19
N LEU A 132 -3.60 -1.37 9.93
CA LEU A 132 -2.96 -2.15 8.88
C LEU A 132 -1.48 -2.42 9.22
N LYS A 133 -0.75 -1.39 9.66
CA LYS A 133 0.64 -1.51 10.11
C LYS A 133 0.79 -2.50 11.26
N GLU A 134 -0.10 -2.47 12.25
CA GLU A 134 -0.06 -3.42 13.36
C GLU A 134 -0.33 -4.86 12.93
N LYS A 135 -1.29 -5.05 12.02
CA LYS A 135 -1.62 -6.34 11.41
C LYS A 135 -0.41 -6.91 10.67
N ALA A 136 0.17 -6.12 9.77
CA ALA A 136 1.38 -6.44 9.02
C ALA A 136 2.57 -6.78 9.94
N ARG A 137 2.73 -6.06 11.05
CA ARG A 137 3.78 -6.35 12.05
C ARG A 137 3.55 -7.68 12.76
N LYS A 138 2.30 -8.03 13.11
CA LYS A 138 1.95 -9.32 13.72
C LYS A 138 2.22 -10.46 12.74
N GLU A 139 1.86 -10.31 11.48
CA GLU A 139 2.08 -11.31 10.44
C GLU A 139 3.57 -11.54 10.15
N LYS A 140 4.35 -10.47 9.99
CA LYS A 140 5.81 -10.54 9.83
C LYS A 140 6.51 -11.26 10.99
N ARG A 141 5.97 -11.17 12.21
CA ARG A 141 6.47 -11.92 13.37
C ARG A 141 6.08 -13.39 13.30
N ARG A 142 4.87 -13.72 12.84
CA ARG A 142 4.40 -15.10 12.67
C ARG A 142 5.19 -15.83 11.58
N SER A 143 5.41 -15.20 10.42
CA SER A 143 6.19 -15.80 9.32
C SER A 143 7.64 -16.09 9.71
N ARG A 144 8.28 -15.21 10.48
CA ARG A 144 9.62 -15.44 11.06
C ARG A 144 9.68 -16.61 12.04
N ARG A 145 8.60 -16.88 12.78
CA ARG A 145 8.52 -18.02 13.71
C ARG A 145 8.24 -19.34 13.00
N LYS A 146 7.50 -19.31 11.88
CA LYS A 146 7.22 -20.49 11.05
C LYS A 146 8.43 -20.95 10.22
N ASN A 147 9.40 -20.07 9.96
CA ASN A 147 10.68 -20.39 9.34
C ASN A 147 11.86 -20.30 10.33
N PRO A 148 12.01 -21.24 11.29
CA PRO A 148 13.19 -21.28 12.15
C PRO A 148 14.45 -21.84 11.44
N GLY A 149 14.32 -22.43 10.25
CA GLY A 149 15.40 -23.13 9.56
C GLY A 149 16.05 -22.33 8.44
N CYS A 150 17.21 -21.73 8.75
CA CYS A 150 18.40 -21.60 7.89
C CYS A 150 19.49 -20.85 8.69
N CYS A 151 19.80 -21.38 9.88
CA CYS A 151 21.01 -21.07 10.63
C CYS A 151 21.62 -22.41 11.10
N GLY A 152 22.81 -22.73 10.60
CA GLY A 152 23.62 -23.93 10.92
C GLY A 152 23.36 -25.08 9.95
N SER A 153 24.30 -25.54 9.12
CA SER A 153 25.77 -25.46 9.14
C SER A 153 26.32 -25.37 7.72
#